data_AF-A0A8J8T108-F1
#
_entry.id   AF-A0A8J8T108-F1
#
_cell.length_a   1.000
_cell.length_b   1.000
_cell.length_c   1.000
_cell.angle_alpha   90.00
_cell.angle_beta   90.00
_cell.angle_gamma   90.00
#
_symmetry.space_group_name_H-M   'P 1'
#
loop_
_entity.id
_entity.type
_entity.pdbx_description
1 polymer ?
#
loop_
_entity_poly.entity_id
_entity_poly.type
_entity_poly.pdbx_seq_one_letter_code
_entity_poly.pdbx_strand_id
1 'polypeptide(L)'
;MVESVSASEAYQEFEKRNNRFLNMLVDNDRNLRRQGLEGIRKSLNEEKDPKIVEFFYRERLAKRLVLILEDQIEKNRELAIDIIQKMTERVGLKEESQILLPAIAARMNNTPFPEQSEETRLLLLELLGVCLSSDKYQFLPKLSEICNMISKAATDANPEMKQKSAKFAAELCRELKDKVGPYMKNTVISLVKNLHHQHSKVRKSTLLGLQDVLSCRGAEAFIEDALPQLKYAQNDRSQDVRLTFYDSVMRHWLCNVEIHSLRKFEHHFVLYLLNGLADEIADIARVSNELLEEHGRTMREALIQLGEEGGAGEGHMSVDEGAGASH
;
A
#
# COMPACT_ATOMS: atom_id res chain seq x y z
N MET A 1 -24.69 -35.57 -9.20
CA MET A 1 -25.01 -34.25 -9.78
C MET A 1 -25.26 -33.32 -8.62
N VAL A 2 -24.44 -32.30 -8.42
CA VAL A 2 -24.71 -31.27 -7.41
C VAL A 2 -25.85 -30.42 -7.97
N GLU A 3 -27.00 -30.38 -7.32
CA GLU A 3 -28.08 -29.47 -7.72
C GLU A 3 -27.54 -28.04 -7.73
N SER A 4 -27.83 -27.31 -8.81
CA SER A 4 -27.46 -25.89 -8.92
C SER A 4 -28.11 -25.12 -7.77
N VAL A 5 -27.36 -24.24 -7.09
CA VAL A 5 -27.88 -23.40 -5.99
C VAL A 5 -29.13 -22.64 -6.44
N SER A 6 -29.15 -22.16 -7.70
CA SER A 6 -30.30 -21.46 -8.29
C SER A 6 -31.57 -22.30 -8.41
N ALA A 7 -31.46 -23.63 -8.48
CA ALA A 7 -32.58 -24.54 -8.57
C ALA A 7 -33.11 -24.96 -7.19
N SER A 8 -32.35 -24.67 -6.11
CA SER A 8 -32.79 -25.02 -4.76
C SER A 8 -33.99 -24.17 -4.32
N GLU A 9 -34.96 -24.81 -3.67
CA GLU A 9 -36.15 -24.14 -3.12
C GLU A 9 -35.76 -23.05 -2.11
N ALA A 10 -34.75 -23.33 -1.27
CA ALA A 10 -34.22 -22.37 -0.29
C ALA A 10 -33.69 -21.09 -0.94
N TYR A 11 -32.93 -21.20 -2.05
CA TYR A 11 -32.47 -20.02 -2.78
C TYR A 11 -33.63 -19.24 -3.40
N GLN A 12 -34.59 -19.93 -4.03
CA GLN A 12 -35.72 -19.26 -4.68
C GLN A 12 -36.59 -18.50 -3.66
N GLU A 13 -36.80 -19.06 -2.47
CA GLU A 13 -37.48 -18.37 -1.37
C GLU A 13 -36.67 -17.16 -0.89
N PHE A 14 -35.35 -17.32 -0.69
CA PHE A 14 -34.46 -16.24 -0.29
C PHE A 14 -34.47 -15.09 -1.30
N GLU A 15 -34.36 -15.39 -2.60
CA GLU A 15 -34.41 -14.40 -3.67
C GLU A 15 -35.78 -13.71 -3.70
N LYS A 16 -36.88 -14.47 -3.66
CA LYS A 16 -38.24 -13.91 -3.68
C LYS A 16 -38.47 -12.92 -2.54
N ARG A 17 -38.00 -13.24 -1.33
CA ARG A 17 -38.09 -12.36 -0.16
C ARG A 17 -37.27 -11.06 -0.33
N ASN A 18 -36.15 -11.12 -1.03
CA ASN A 18 -35.25 -9.99 -1.24
C ASN A 18 -35.55 -9.17 -2.51
N ASN A 19 -36.33 -9.68 -3.46
CA ASN A 19 -36.65 -8.99 -4.72
C ASN A 19 -37.25 -7.60 -4.50
N ARG A 20 -38.10 -7.43 -3.48
CA ARG A 20 -38.64 -6.09 -3.15
C ARG A 20 -37.53 -5.08 -2.82
N PHE A 21 -36.51 -5.51 -2.09
CA PHE A 21 -35.40 -4.64 -1.69
C PHE A 21 -34.49 -4.34 -2.88
N LEU A 22 -34.26 -5.32 -3.77
CA LEU A 22 -33.52 -5.09 -5.01
C LEU A 22 -34.18 -4.03 -5.90
N ASN A 23 -35.51 -4.02 -5.97
CA ASN A 23 -36.25 -2.99 -6.71
C ASN A 23 -36.14 -1.62 -6.05
N MET A 24 -36.15 -1.57 -4.71
CA MET A 24 -35.98 -0.33 -3.96
C MET A 24 -34.61 0.32 -4.20
N LEU A 25 -33.55 -0.44 -4.51
CA LEU A 25 -32.21 0.11 -4.79
C LEU A 25 -32.13 0.96 -6.06
N VAL A 26 -33.04 0.76 -7.02
CA VAL A 26 -33.07 1.52 -8.28
C VAL A 26 -34.15 2.59 -8.30
N ASP A 27 -34.84 2.79 -7.18
CA ASP A 27 -35.90 3.79 -7.07
C ASP A 27 -35.32 5.21 -7.04
N ASN A 28 -36.08 6.19 -7.52
CA ASN A 28 -35.71 7.60 -7.48
C ASN A 28 -35.72 8.16 -6.05
N ASP A 29 -36.55 7.62 -5.16
CA ASP A 29 -36.61 8.03 -3.76
C ASP A 29 -35.41 7.47 -2.97
N ARG A 30 -34.58 8.41 -2.50
CA ARG A 30 -33.43 8.14 -1.63
C ARG A 30 -33.76 7.32 -0.38
N ASN A 31 -34.94 7.53 0.21
CA ASN A 31 -35.36 6.85 1.42
C ASN A 31 -35.73 5.41 1.14
N LEU A 32 -36.34 5.13 -0.02
CA LEU A 32 -36.61 3.77 -0.47
C LEU A 32 -35.29 3.03 -0.73
N ARG A 33 -34.33 3.66 -1.42
CA ARG A 33 -32.99 3.06 -1.60
C ARG A 33 -32.34 2.71 -0.26
N ARG A 34 -32.39 3.62 0.73
CA ARG A 34 -31.88 3.36 2.09
C ARG A 34 -32.55 2.16 2.75
N GLN A 35 -33.88 2.12 2.77
CA GLN A 35 -34.64 1.01 3.35
C GLN A 35 -34.34 -0.32 2.63
N GLY A 36 -34.14 -0.27 1.30
CA GLY A 36 -33.72 -1.42 0.52
C GLY A 36 -32.35 -1.96 0.97
N LEU A 37 -31.37 -1.07 1.14
CA LEU A 37 -30.03 -1.43 1.64
C LEU A 37 -30.09 -2.04 3.05
N GLU A 38 -30.85 -1.43 3.96
CA GLU A 38 -31.03 -1.94 5.33
C GLU A 38 -31.70 -3.32 5.34
N GLY A 39 -32.73 -3.52 4.51
CA GLY A 39 -33.44 -4.78 4.35
C GLY A 39 -32.55 -5.90 3.79
N ILE A 40 -31.74 -5.59 2.78
CA ILE A 40 -30.76 -6.52 2.21
C ILE A 40 -29.70 -6.86 3.25
N ARG A 41 -29.13 -5.85 3.91
CA ARG A 41 -28.11 -6.06 4.94
C ARG A 41 -28.61 -7.00 6.04
N LYS A 42 -29.83 -6.79 6.53
CA LYS A 42 -30.45 -7.67 7.52
C LYS A 42 -30.61 -9.10 6.98
N SER A 43 -31.15 -9.24 5.77
CA SER A 43 -31.40 -10.55 5.15
C SER A 43 -30.12 -11.34 4.92
N LEU A 44 -29.03 -10.69 4.50
CA LEU A 44 -27.71 -11.32 4.33
C LEU A 44 -27.11 -11.77 5.66
N ASN A 45 -27.28 -10.99 6.73
CA ASN A 45 -26.77 -11.35 8.06
C ASN A 45 -27.54 -12.52 8.68
N GLU A 46 -28.84 -12.65 8.39
CA GLU A 46 -29.68 -13.73 8.92
C GLU A 46 -29.52 -15.05 8.15
N GLU A 47 -29.21 -14.98 6.85
CA GLU A 47 -28.97 -16.17 6.04
C GLU A 47 -27.67 -16.85 6.45
N LYS A 48 -27.74 -18.14 6.75
CA LYS A 48 -26.61 -18.93 7.27
C LYS A 48 -25.90 -19.72 6.18
N ASP A 49 -26.60 -20.09 5.11
CA ASP A 49 -25.98 -20.85 4.03
C ASP A 49 -25.04 -19.94 3.20
N PRO A 50 -23.71 -20.16 3.25
CA PRO A 50 -22.76 -19.34 2.51
C PRO A 50 -22.95 -19.45 0.99
N LYS A 51 -23.47 -20.57 0.46
CA LYS A 51 -23.69 -20.75 -0.98
C LYS A 51 -24.85 -19.90 -1.48
N ILE A 52 -25.94 -19.81 -0.70
CA ILE A 52 -27.08 -18.94 -1.02
C ILE A 52 -26.64 -17.47 -1.02
N VAL A 53 -25.89 -17.07 0.02
CA VAL A 53 -25.38 -15.69 0.16
C VAL A 53 -24.42 -15.33 -0.96
N GLU A 54 -23.45 -16.20 -1.26
CA GLU A 54 -22.49 -15.98 -2.34
C GLU A 54 -23.21 -15.85 -3.68
N PHE A 55 -24.09 -16.79 -4.01
CA PHE A 55 -24.80 -16.78 -5.28
C PHE A 55 -25.70 -15.55 -5.42
N PHE A 56 -26.47 -15.21 -4.37
CA PHE A 56 -27.29 -14.00 -4.39
C PHE A 56 -26.45 -12.72 -4.52
N TYR A 57 -25.35 -12.62 -3.78
CA TYR A 57 -24.45 -11.47 -3.82
C TYR A 57 -23.92 -11.23 -5.24
N ARG A 58 -23.33 -12.27 -5.84
CA ARG A 58 -22.69 -12.16 -7.16
C ARG A 58 -23.70 -11.92 -8.27
N GLU A 59 -24.78 -12.70 -8.30
CA GLU A 59 -25.71 -12.69 -9.45
C GLU A 59 -26.72 -11.55 -9.41
N ARG A 60 -27.08 -11.06 -8.21
CA ARG A 60 -28.21 -10.13 -8.05
C ARG A 60 -27.81 -8.78 -7.47
N LEU A 61 -26.81 -8.75 -6.59
CA LEU A 61 -26.59 -7.60 -5.71
C LEU A 61 -25.34 -6.79 -6.04
N ALA A 62 -24.20 -7.41 -6.32
CA ALA A 62 -22.88 -6.76 -6.43
C ALA A 62 -22.91 -5.54 -7.37
N LYS A 63 -23.41 -5.73 -8.60
CA LYS A 63 -23.53 -4.64 -9.58
C LYS A 63 -24.41 -3.48 -9.10
N ARG A 64 -25.49 -3.77 -8.36
CA ARG A 64 -26.38 -2.73 -7.81
C ARG A 64 -25.69 -1.94 -6.72
N LEU A 65 -24.97 -2.61 -5.82
CA LEU A 65 -24.20 -1.93 -4.77
C LEU A 65 -23.11 -1.03 -5.36
N VAL A 66 -22.44 -1.48 -6.44
CA VAL A 66 -21.45 -0.66 -7.15
C VAL A 66 -22.09 0.63 -7.70
N LEU A 67 -23.28 0.55 -8.29
CA LEU A 67 -24.01 1.74 -8.74
C LEU A 67 -24.42 2.67 -7.58
N ILE A 68 -24.73 2.11 -6.41
CA ILE A 68 -25.04 2.90 -5.21
C ILE A 68 -23.82 3.69 -4.70
N LEU A 69 -22.58 3.32 -5.04
CA LEU A 69 -21.41 4.14 -4.71
C LEU A 69 -21.45 5.53 -5.36
N GLU A 70 -22.31 5.74 -6.37
CA GLU A 70 -22.57 7.04 -7.01
C GLU A 70 -23.86 7.72 -6.52
N ASP A 71 -24.56 7.13 -5.54
CA ASP A 71 -25.78 7.71 -4.97
C ASP A 71 -25.48 9.13 -4.44
N GLN A 72 -26.39 10.07 -4.67
CA GLN A 72 -26.27 11.43 -4.16
C GLN A 72 -26.30 11.48 -2.63
N ILE A 73 -26.90 10.48 -1.99
CA ILE A 73 -27.03 10.40 -0.54
C ILE A 73 -25.88 9.60 0.05
N GLU A 74 -25.08 10.29 0.86
CA GLU A 74 -23.93 9.75 1.59
C GLU A 74 -24.27 8.49 2.38
N LYS A 75 -25.37 8.53 3.15
CA LYS A 75 -25.78 7.38 3.96
C LYS A 75 -26.03 6.10 3.15
N ASN A 76 -26.47 6.23 1.90
CA ASN A 76 -26.67 5.08 1.02
C ASN A 76 -25.33 4.53 0.54
N ARG A 77 -24.36 5.41 0.24
CA ARG A 77 -22.98 5.01 -0.11
C ARG A 77 -22.31 4.28 1.05
N GLU A 78 -22.39 4.80 2.27
CA GLU A 78 -21.87 4.13 3.48
C GLU A 78 -22.47 2.73 3.67
N LEU A 79 -23.79 2.60 3.56
CA LEU A 79 -24.46 1.30 3.70
C LEU A 79 -24.03 0.33 2.59
N ALA A 80 -23.85 0.80 1.35
CA ALA A 80 -23.34 -0.04 0.28
C ALA A 80 -21.90 -0.50 0.55
N ILE A 81 -21.02 0.40 1.02
CA ILE A 81 -19.65 0.06 1.40
C ILE A 81 -19.65 -1.01 2.51
N ASP A 82 -20.44 -0.83 3.57
CA ASP A 82 -20.59 -1.80 4.67
C ASP A 82 -21.03 -3.18 4.18
N ILE A 83 -22.02 -3.23 3.27
CA ILE A 83 -22.49 -4.49 2.69
C ILE A 83 -21.39 -5.13 1.82
N ILE A 84 -20.72 -4.36 0.97
CA ILE A 84 -19.65 -4.88 0.09
C ILE A 84 -18.49 -5.42 0.93
N GLN A 85 -18.05 -4.71 1.97
CA GLN A 85 -16.99 -5.15 2.88
C GLN A 85 -17.34 -6.51 3.49
N LYS A 86 -18.51 -6.61 4.13
CA LYS A 86 -18.98 -7.86 4.76
C LYS A 86 -19.10 -9.02 3.78
N MET A 87 -19.58 -8.76 2.56
CA MET A 87 -19.68 -9.80 1.54
C MET A 87 -18.32 -10.22 1.03
N THR A 88 -17.39 -9.29 0.84
CA THR A 88 -16.00 -9.59 0.46
C THR A 88 -15.31 -10.45 1.52
N GLU A 89 -15.48 -10.12 2.80
CA GLU A 89 -14.97 -10.94 3.92
C GLU A 89 -15.62 -12.32 4.00
N ARG A 90 -16.93 -12.41 3.72
CA ARG A 90 -17.70 -13.64 3.88
C ARG A 90 -17.55 -14.62 2.72
N VAL A 91 -17.53 -14.13 1.48
CA VAL A 91 -17.57 -14.97 0.27
C VAL A 91 -16.39 -14.78 -0.68
N GLY A 92 -15.47 -13.87 -0.34
CA GLY A 92 -14.28 -13.56 -1.12
C GLY A 92 -14.55 -12.65 -2.33
N LEU A 93 -13.54 -11.87 -2.71
CA LEU A 93 -13.54 -11.06 -3.93
C LEU A 93 -13.31 -11.96 -5.16
N LYS A 94 -14.16 -11.82 -6.19
CA LYS A 94 -13.94 -12.47 -7.51
C LYS A 94 -14.19 -11.48 -8.65
N GLU A 95 -14.97 -11.88 -9.67
CA GLU A 95 -15.17 -11.13 -10.92
C GLU A 95 -15.82 -9.77 -10.73
N GLU A 96 -16.59 -9.56 -9.65
CA GLU A 96 -17.15 -8.25 -9.30
C GLU A 96 -16.07 -7.18 -9.05
N SER A 97 -14.82 -7.59 -8.78
CA SER A 97 -13.67 -6.68 -8.69
C SER A 97 -13.50 -5.80 -9.92
N GLN A 98 -13.85 -6.33 -11.10
CA GLN A 98 -13.68 -5.66 -12.40
C GLN A 98 -14.54 -4.40 -12.52
N ILE A 99 -15.66 -4.35 -11.78
CA ILE A 99 -16.53 -3.17 -11.70
C ILE A 99 -16.34 -2.42 -10.38
N LEU A 100 -16.02 -3.12 -9.28
CA LEU A 100 -15.90 -2.53 -7.95
C LEU A 100 -14.65 -1.66 -7.81
N LEU A 101 -13.47 -2.16 -8.17
CA LEU A 101 -12.22 -1.42 -7.98
C LEU A 101 -12.19 -0.10 -8.79
N PRO A 102 -12.60 -0.06 -10.08
CA PRO A 102 -12.71 1.19 -10.81
C PRO A 102 -13.74 2.15 -10.22
N ALA A 103 -14.87 1.64 -9.73
CA ALA A 103 -15.91 2.48 -9.13
C ALA A 103 -15.41 3.15 -7.85
N ILE A 104 -14.68 2.42 -7.00
CA ILE A 104 -14.02 3.01 -5.82
C ILE A 104 -13.02 4.08 -6.26
N ALA A 105 -12.16 3.75 -7.23
CA ALA A 105 -11.13 4.67 -7.73
C ALA A 105 -11.74 5.95 -8.32
N ALA A 106 -12.83 5.85 -9.08
CA ALA A 106 -13.52 6.98 -9.70
C ALA A 106 -14.01 8.01 -8.68
N ARG A 107 -14.39 7.59 -7.46
CA ARG A 107 -14.82 8.48 -6.38
C ARG A 107 -13.70 9.36 -5.83
N MET A 108 -12.44 8.98 -6.03
CA MET A 108 -11.26 9.63 -5.43
C MET A 108 -10.12 9.92 -6.44
N ASN A 109 -10.34 9.78 -7.74
CA ASN A 109 -9.29 9.98 -8.76
C ASN A 109 -9.15 11.41 -9.29
N ASN A 110 -10.14 12.27 -9.06
CA ASN A 110 -10.17 13.65 -9.52
C ASN A 110 -10.07 14.63 -8.35
N THR A 111 -9.55 15.84 -8.58
CA THR A 111 -9.51 16.91 -7.58
C THR A 111 -10.28 18.12 -8.12
N PRO A 112 -11.29 18.66 -7.41
CA PRO A 112 -11.81 18.16 -6.12
C PRO A 112 -12.39 16.74 -6.24
N PHE A 113 -12.34 15.98 -5.13
CA PHE A 113 -12.84 14.59 -5.12
C PHE A 113 -14.33 14.55 -5.42
N PRO A 114 -14.81 13.64 -6.29
CA PRO A 114 -16.24 13.39 -6.42
C PRO A 114 -16.89 12.98 -5.10
N GLU A 115 -16.17 12.24 -4.24
CA GLU A 115 -16.59 11.98 -2.86
C GLU A 115 -16.22 13.15 -1.93
N GLN A 116 -17.22 13.94 -1.57
CA GLN A 116 -17.05 15.11 -0.69
C GLN A 116 -16.87 14.72 0.78
N SER A 117 -17.49 13.62 1.23
CA SER A 117 -17.43 13.20 2.64
C SER A 117 -16.09 12.59 2.97
N GLU A 118 -15.36 13.20 3.92
CA GLU A 118 -14.06 12.68 4.37
C GLU A 118 -14.18 11.28 4.99
N GLU A 119 -15.26 11.04 5.75
CA GLU A 119 -15.57 9.75 6.35
C GLU A 119 -15.83 8.69 5.27
N THR A 120 -16.64 9.02 4.26
CA THR A 120 -16.89 8.10 3.16
C THR A 120 -15.62 7.82 2.34
N ARG A 121 -14.73 8.80 2.16
CA ARG A 121 -13.42 8.55 1.52
C ARG A 121 -12.58 7.55 2.32
N LEU A 122 -12.54 7.67 3.65
CA LEU A 122 -11.84 6.70 4.50
C LEU A 122 -12.43 5.30 4.36
N LEU A 123 -13.75 5.17 4.37
CA LEU A 123 -14.44 3.89 4.18
C LEU A 123 -14.12 3.25 2.81
N LEU A 124 -14.01 4.04 1.75
CA LEU A 124 -13.60 3.56 0.42
C LEU A 124 -12.17 3.01 0.42
N LEU A 125 -11.24 3.68 1.10
CA LEU A 125 -9.86 3.21 1.22
C LEU A 125 -9.77 1.93 2.08
N GLU A 126 -10.56 1.83 3.14
CA GLU A 126 -10.67 0.62 3.96
C GLU A 126 -11.27 -0.55 3.17
N LEU A 127 -12.29 -0.30 2.34
CA LEU A 127 -12.84 -1.30 1.44
C LEU A 127 -11.79 -1.82 0.45
N LEU A 128 -10.88 -0.99 -0.07
CA LEU A 128 -9.75 -1.48 -0.85
C LEU A 128 -8.81 -2.39 -0.05
N GLY A 129 -8.57 -2.08 1.23
CA GLY A 129 -7.81 -2.95 2.13
C GLY A 129 -8.44 -4.34 2.29
N VAL A 130 -9.77 -4.38 2.47
CA VAL A 130 -10.55 -5.63 2.52
C VAL A 130 -10.44 -6.40 1.20
N CYS A 131 -10.58 -5.69 0.07
CA CYS A 131 -10.45 -6.29 -1.26
C CYS A 131 -9.05 -6.88 -1.50
N LEU A 132 -7.99 -6.14 -1.13
CA LEU A 132 -6.60 -6.56 -1.28
C LEU A 132 -6.29 -7.81 -0.45
N SER A 133 -6.80 -7.84 0.79
CA SER A 133 -6.64 -8.97 1.70
C SER A 133 -7.41 -10.21 1.24
N SER A 134 -8.50 -10.01 0.48
CA SER A 134 -9.33 -11.10 -0.05
C SER A 134 -8.71 -11.75 -1.28
N ASP A 135 -8.37 -10.95 -2.30
CA ASP A 135 -7.64 -11.42 -3.48
C ASP A 135 -6.86 -10.28 -4.14
N LYS A 136 -5.56 -10.22 -3.86
CA LYS A 136 -4.65 -9.22 -4.40
C LYS A 136 -4.51 -9.25 -5.92
N TYR A 137 -4.71 -10.40 -6.57
CA TYR A 137 -4.50 -10.49 -8.01
C TYR A 137 -5.61 -9.79 -8.80
N GLN A 138 -6.76 -9.54 -8.16
CA GLN A 138 -7.85 -8.73 -8.73
C GLN A 138 -7.44 -7.28 -9.00
N PHE A 139 -6.40 -6.78 -8.33
CA PHE A 139 -5.90 -5.41 -8.53
C PHE A 139 -5.06 -5.26 -9.80
N LEU A 140 -4.48 -6.36 -10.32
CA LEU A 140 -3.53 -6.31 -11.45
C LEU A 140 -4.07 -5.56 -12.68
N PRO A 141 -5.31 -5.78 -13.14
CA PRO A 141 -5.85 -5.07 -14.30
C PRO A 141 -6.08 -3.58 -14.06
N LYS A 142 -6.09 -3.14 -12.79
CA LYS A 142 -6.51 -1.80 -12.35
C LYS A 142 -5.42 -1.04 -11.59
N LEU A 143 -4.17 -1.54 -11.57
CA LEU A 143 -3.08 -0.93 -10.80
C LEU A 143 -2.88 0.55 -11.10
N SER A 144 -2.89 0.95 -12.38
CA SER A 144 -2.72 2.36 -12.74
C SER A 144 -3.80 3.27 -12.13
N GLU A 145 -5.06 2.84 -12.17
CA GLU A 145 -6.20 3.60 -11.64
C GLU A 145 -6.14 3.68 -10.10
N ILE A 146 -5.80 2.57 -9.45
CA ILE A 146 -5.68 2.47 -7.98
C ILE A 146 -4.49 3.27 -7.47
N CYS A 147 -3.31 3.14 -8.09
CA CYS A 147 -2.13 3.92 -7.70
C CYS A 147 -2.35 5.43 -7.90
N ASN A 148 -3.02 5.84 -8.98
CA ASN A 148 -3.41 7.24 -9.14
C ASN A 148 -4.34 7.69 -8.01
N MET A 149 -5.32 6.88 -7.61
CA MET A 149 -6.24 7.19 -6.52
C MET A 149 -5.50 7.38 -5.21
N ILE A 150 -4.58 6.46 -4.88
CA ILE A 150 -3.71 6.55 -3.70
C ILE A 150 -2.89 7.84 -3.72
N SER A 151 -2.32 8.21 -4.88
CA SER A 151 -1.52 9.43 -5.01
C SER A 151 -2.34 10.69 -4.71
N LYS A 152 -3.63 10.71 -5.05
CA LYS A 152 -4.54 11.82 -4.72
C LYS A 152 -4.96 11.77 -3.26
N ALA A 153 -5.32 10.60 -2.73
CA ALA A 153 -5.68 10.40 -1.33
C ALA A 153 -4.55 10.82 -0.36
N ALA A 154 -3.30 10.59 -0.75
CA ALA A 154 -2.13 11.06 0.00
C ALA A 154 -2.01 12.60 0.09
N THR A 155 -2.77 13.35 -0.70
CA THR A 155 -2.82 14.82 -0.66
C THR A 155 -4.06 15.38 0.06
N ASP A 156 -4.91 14.52 0.61
CA ASP A 156 -6.15 14.91 1.30
C ASP A 156 -5.90 15.90 2.45
N ALA A 157 -6.86 16.79 2.71
CA ALA A 157 -6.79 17.70 3.84
C ALA A 157 -6.80 16.95 5.18
N ASN A 158 -7.53 15.83 5.26
CA ASN A 158 -7.66 15.02 6.47
C ASN A 158 -6.33 14.29 6.80
N PRO A 159 -5.72 14.55 7.98
CA PRO A 159 -4.51 13.86 8.42
C PRO A 159 -4.65 12.33 8.55
N GLU A 160 -5.84 11.82 8.87
CA GLU A 160 -6.09 10.38 8.95
C GLU A 160 -6.01 9.73 7.56
N MET A 161 -6.59 10.38 6.54
CA MET A 161 -6.54 9.90 5.17
C MET A 161 -5.10 9.78 4.67
N LYS A 162 -4.23 10.76 4.98
CA LYS A 162 -2.79 10.70 4.65
C LYS A 162 -2.11 9.49 5.26
N GLN A 163 -2.39 9.20 6.53
CA GLN A 163 -1.82 8.05 7.25
C GLN A 163 -2.32 6.72 6.64
N LYS A 164 -3.63 6.60 6.39
CA LYS A 164 -4.19 5.39 5.78
C LYS A 164 -3.72 5.19 4.34
N SER A 165 -3.56 6.27 3.57
CA SER A 165 -3.05 6.21 2.20
C SER A 165 -1.61 5.70 2.16
N ALA A 166 -0.75 6.18 3.06
CA ALA A 166 0.62 5.69 3.17
C ALA A 166 0.66 4.22 3.57
N LYS A 167 -0.17 3.82 4.55
CA LYS A 167 -0.30 2.42 4.99
C LYS A 167 -0.79 1.50 3.87
N PHE A 168 -1.85 1.88 3.16
CA PHE A 168 -2.40 1.08 2.07
C PHE A 168 -1.43 0.99 0.87
N ALA A 169 -0.72 2.07 0.55
CA ALA A 169 0.34 2.05 -0.47
C ALA A 169 1.42 1.00 -0.13
N ALA A 170 1.85 0.97 1.13
CA ALA A 170 2.81 -0.02 1.63
C ALA A 170 2.26 -1.45 1.59
N GLU A 171 1.01 -1.68 2.01
CA GLU A 171 0.35 -2.99 1.92
C GLU A 171 0.29 -3.49 0.48
N LEU A 172 -0.15 -2.66 -0.46
CA LEU A 172 -0.22 -3.00 -1.88
C LEU A 172 1.17 -3.35 -2.46
N CYS A 173 2.20 -2.61 -2.02
CA CYS A 173 3.59 -2.85 -2.37
C CYS A 173 4.12 -4.19 -1.86
N ARG A 174 3.85 -4.54 -0.60
CA ARG A 174 4.26 -5.84 -0.06
C ARG A 174 3.53 -6.99 -0.75
N GLU A 175 2.25 -6.83 -1.05
CA GLU A 175 1.46 -7.89 -1.67
C GLU A 175 1.78 -8.13 -3.15
N LEU A 176 2.13 -7.07 -3.89
CA LEU A 176 2.37 -7.08 -5.34
C LEU A 176 3.75 -6.53 -5.73
N LYS A 177 4.79 -6.87 -4.95
CA LYS A 177 6.17 -6.34 -5.03
C LYS A 177 6.74 -6.25 -6.45
N ASP A 178 6.48 -7.26 -7.28
CA ASP A 178 7.01 -7.36 -8.66
C ASP A 178 6.18 -6.63 -9.73
N LYS A 179 4.99 -6.12 -9.39
CA LYS A 179 4.01 -5.64 -10.37
C LYS A 179 3.62 -4.18 -10.16
N VAL A 180 3.59 -3.71 -8.92
CA VAL A 180 3.04 -2.38 -8.61
C VAL A 180 4.04 -1.24 -8.78
N GLY A 181 5.34 -1.50 -8.60
CA GLY A 181 6.39 -0.48 -8.58
C GLY A 181 6.33 0.53 -9.73
N PRO A 182 6.18 0.12 -11.01
CA PRO A 182 6.11 1.04 -12.15
C PRO A 182 5.00 2.11 -12.07
N TYR A 183 3.95 1.90 -11.26
CA TYR A 183 2.81 2.79 -11.13
C TYR A 183 2.94 3.77 -9.94
N MET A 184 4.00 3.68 -9.15
CA MET A 184 4.11 4.38 -7.86
C MET A 184 4.72 5.78 -7.90
N LYS A 185 5.20 6.26 -9.06
CA LYS A 185 5.89 7.57 -9.15
C LYS A 185 5.09 8.72 -8.53
N ASN A 186 3.82 8.87 -8.93
CA ASN A 186 2.97 9.93 -8.39
C ASN A 186 2.65 9.74 -6.90
N THR A 187 2.52 8.49 -6.46
CA THR A 187 2.34 8.16 -5.04
C THR A 187 3.55 8.61 -4.23
N VAL A 188 4.78 8.34 -4.69
CA VAL A 188 6.01 8.82 -4.05
C VAL A 188 6.01 10.34 -3.95
N ILE A 189 5.76 11.05 -5.06
CA ILE A 189 5.74 12.53 -5.10
C ILE A 189 4.69 13.10 -4.12
N SER A 190 3.52 12.47 -3.99
CA SER A 190 2.50 12.90 -3.04
C SER A 190 2.88 12.59 -1.59
N LEU A 191 3.43 11.40 -1.31
CA LEU A 191 3.84 10.99 0.02
C LEU A 191 4.96 11.89 0.55
N VAL A 192 5.99 12.19 -0.23
CA VAL A 192 7.15 12.96 0.27
C VAL A 192 6.77 14.37 0.72
N LYS A 193 5.68 14.95 0.20
CA LYS A 193 5.13 16.24 0.67
C LYS A 193 4.60 16.17 2.10
N ASN A 194 4.20 14.98 2.56
CA ASN A 194 3.71 14.77 3.91
C ASN A 194 4.83 14.73 4.96
N LEU A 195 6.11 14.69 4.55
CA LEU A 195 7.25 14.80 5.46
C LEU A 195 7.39 16.19 6.10
N HIS A 196 6.66 17.20 5.60
CA HIS A 196 6.58 18.55 6.22
C HIS A 196 5.35 18.73 7.08
N HIS A 197 4.51 17.70 7.22
CA HIS A 197 3.23 17.84 7.88
C HIS A 197 3.41 18.22 9.35
N GLN A 198 2.55 19.08 9.90
CA GLN A 198 2.69 19.55 11.28
C GLN A 198 2.67 18.41 12.32
N HIS A 199 1.84 17.39 12.10
CA HIS A 199 1.70 16.23 13.00
C HIS A 199 2.75 15.16 12.71
N SER A 200 3.54 14.77 13.72
CA SER A 200 4.57 13.73 13.61
C SER A 200 4.01 12.37 13.20
N LYS A 201 2.80 12.01 13.64
CA LYS A 201 2.13 10.76 13.24
C LYS A 201 1.97 10.65 11.72
N VAL A 202 1.62 11.74 11.03
CA VAL A 202 1.51 11.76 9.56
C VAL A 202 2.88 11.54 8.92
N ARG A 203 3.91 12.24 9.41
CA ARG A 203 5.29 12.10 8.91
C ARG A 203 5.83 10.68 9.10
N LYS A 204 5.60 10.08 10.28
CA LYS A 204 5.97 8.70 10.60
C LYS A 204 5.26 7.68 9.71
N SER A 205 3.93 7.77 9.56
CA SER A 205 3.19 6.87 8.67
C SER A 205 3.62 7.04 7.21
N THR A 206 3.94 8.26 6.79
CA THR A 206 4.49 8.54 5.45
C THR A 206 5.82 7.84 5.23
N LEU A 207 6.73 7.91 6.21
CA LEU A 207 8.02 7.22 6.18
C LEU A 207 7.87 5.70 6.04
N LEU A 208 7.01 5.09 6.86
CA LEU A 208 6.71 3.67 6.76
C LEU A 208 6.05 3.31 5.42
N GLY A 209 5.23 4.19 4.86
CA GLY A 209 4.70 4.06 3.51
C GLY A 209 5.80 4.02 2.45
N LEU A 210 6.69 5.02 2.47
CA LEU A 210 7.82 5.13 1.55
C LEU A 210 8.80 3.96 1.67
N GLN A 211 8.95 3.39 2.86
CA GLN A 211 9.79 2.21 3.13
C GLN A 211 9.49 1.08 2.14
N ASP A 212 8.24 0.64 2.08
CA ASP A 212 7.82 -0.47 1.22
C ASP A 212 7.66 -0.03 -0.24
N VAL A 213 7.19 1.19 -0.48
CA VAL A 213 6.95 1.71 -1.84
C VAL A 213 8.25 1.81 -2.64
N LEU A 214 9.31 2.36 -2.06
CA LEU A 214 10.59 2.56 -2.75
C LEU A 214 11.44 1.27 -2.84
N SER A 215 11.03 0.21 -2.14
CA SER A 215 11.67 -1.12 -2.20
C SER A 215 10.95 -2.07 -3.15
N CYS A 216 9.89 -1.61 -3.83
CA CYS A 216 9.21 -2.39 -4.85
C CYS A 216 9.97 -2.39 -6.16
N ARG A 217 9.89 -3.52 -6.86
CA ARG A 217 10.54 -3.70 -8.15
C ARG A 217 9.97 -2.70 -9.16
N GLY A 218 10.83 -1.87 -9.72
CA GLY A 218 10.47 -0.81 -10.68
C GLY A 218 10.13 0.54 -10.03
N ALA A 219 10.11 0.64 -8.69
CA ALA A 219 9.92 1.91 -7.98
C ALA A 219 11.22 2.50 -7.43
N GLU A 220 12.32 1.74 -7.44
CA GLU A 220 13.61 2.16 -6.86
C GLU A 220 14.17 3.40 -7.57
N ALA A 221 13.88 3.56 -8.86
CA ALA A 221 14.24 4.75 -9.63
C ALA A 221 13.63 6.04 -9.05
N PHE A 222 12.50 5.95 -8.35
CA PHE A 222 11.79 7.09 -7.75
C PHE A 222 12.38 7.51 -6.40
N ILE A 223 13.44 6.84 -5.90
CA ILE A 223 14.22 7.33 -4.75
C ILE A 223 14.72 8.75 -5.04
N GLU A 224 15.12 9.02 -6.29
CA GLU A 224 15.57 10.34 -6.75
C GLU A 224 14.53 11.44 -6.50
N ASP A 225 13.24 11.14 -6.69
CA ASP A 225 12.13 12.06 -6.42
C ASP A 225 11.94 12.32 -4.91
N ALA A 226 12.36 11.39 -4.04
CA ALA A 226 12.21 11.48 -2.59
C ALA A 226 13.38 12.18 -1.89
N LEU A 227 14.61 12.03 -2.39
CA LEU A 227 15.85 12.53 -1.78
C LEU A 227 15.77 13.99 -1.28
N PRO A 228 15.24 14.98 -2.05
CA PRO A 228 15.18 16.37 -1.60
C PRO A 228 14.39 16.56 -0.30
N GLN A 229 13.44 15.66 -0.02
CA GLN A 229 12.54 15.73 1.12
C GLN A 229 12.97 14.79 2.27
N LEU A 230 13.78 13.76 2.02
CA LEU A 230 14.24 12.84 3.08
C LEU A 230 15.11 13.54 4.12
N LYS A 231 15.75 14.66 3.77
CA LYS A 231 16.52 15.47 4.71
C LYS A 231 15.69 16.03 5.88
N TYR A 232 14.37 16.13 5.73
CA TYR A 232 13.47 16.58 6.79
C TYR A 232 13.15 15.45 7.78
N ALA A 233 13.18 14.21 7.32
CA ALA A 233 13.00 13.04 8.17
C ALA A 233 14.26 12.75 9.01
N GLN A 234 15.45 12.81 8.40
CA GLN A 234 16.70 12.57 9.13
C GLN A 234 16.98 13.61 10.23
N ASN A 235 16.46 14.83 10.08
CA ASN A 235 16.60 15.95 11.02
C ASN A 235 15.26 16.33 11.65
N ASP A 236 14.31 15.40 11.73
CA ASP A 236 12.97 15.71 12.22
C ASP A 236 13.01 16.18 13.68
N ARG A 237 12.19 17.18 14.02
CA ARG A 237 12.05 17.65 15.40
C ARG A 237 11.54 16.57 16.37
N SER A 238 10.86 15.55 15.87
CA SER A 238 10.35 14.43 16.64
C SER A 238 11.36 13.30 16.64
N GLN A 239 11.88 12.99 17.83
CA GLN A 239 12.81 11.87 18.05
C GLN A 239 12.23 10.55 17.51
N ASP A 240 10.93 10.30 17.72
CA ASP A 240 10.24 9.11 17.18
C ASP A 240 10.25 9.03 15.65
N VAL A 241 10.14 10.17 14.95
CA VAL A 241 10.21 10.20 13.48
C VAL A 241 11.63 9.91 13.01
N ARG A 242 12.65 10.51 13.66
CA ARG A 242 14.06 10.23 13.34
C ARG A 242 14.42 8.77 13.63
N LEU A 243 14.03 8.25 14.78
CA LEU A 243 14.23 6.85 15.14
C LEU A 243 13.57 5.92 14.11
N THR A 244 12.34 6.21 13.69
CA THR A 244 11.66 5.44 12.63
C THR A 244 12.43 5.51 11.30
N PHE A 245 12.95 6.69 10.95
CA PHE A 245 13.73 6.87 9.72
C PHE A 245 14.98 5.98 9.72
N TYR A 246 15.77 5.98 10.79
CA TYR A 246 17.00 5.18 10.83
C TYR A 246 16.76 3.69 11.08
N ASP A 247 15.99 3.34 12.11
CA ASP A 247 15.86 1.94 12.56
C ASP A 247 15.00 1.09 11.62
N SER A 248 13.99 1.70 10.99
CA SER A 248 13.05 1.00 10.10
C SER A 248 13.33 1.31 8.64
N VAL A 249 13.24 2.58 8.23
CA VAL A 249 13.22 2.94 6.80
C VAL A 249 14.58 2.74 6.14
N MET A 250 15.63 3.35 6.69
CA MET A 250 17.00 3.25 6.18
C MET A 250 17.50 1.81 6.24
N ARG A 251 17.28 1.11 7.37
CA ARG A 251 17.60 -0.32 7.51
C ARG A 251 16.96 -1.14 6.40
N HIS A 252 15.66 -0.94 6.17
CA HIS A 252 14.94 -1.66 5.15
C HIS A 252 15.49 -1.38 3.75
N TRP A 253 15.77 -0.12 3.39
CA TRP A 253 16.29 0.21 2.06
C TRP A 253 17.68 -0.36 1.81
N LEU A 254 18.59 -0.23 2.76
CA LEU A 254 19.95 -0.77 2.65
C LEU A 254 19.96 -2.29 2.50
N CYS A 255 18.99 -3.00 3.09
CA CYS A 255 18.91 -4.46 3.06
C CYS A 255 18.02 -5.03 1.93
N ASN A 256 17.07 -4.27 1.39
CA ASN A 256 16.03 -4.81 0.50
C ASN A 256 15.95 -4.16 -0.89
N VAL A 257 16.62 -3.02 -1.11
CA VAL A 257 16.69 -2.41 -2.45
C VAL A 257 17.66 -3.20 -3.32
N GLU A 258 17.29 -3.45 -4.57
CA GLU A 258 18.14 -4.12 -5.56
C GLU A 258 19.52 -3.47 -5.66
N ILE A 259 20.59 -4.29 -5.66
CA ILE A 259 21.98 -3.82 -5.53
C ILE A 259 22.37 -2.75 -6.58
N HIS A 260 21.85 -2.87 -7.80
CA HIS A 260 22.09 -1.91 -8.88
C HIS A 260 21.51 -0.52 -8.55
N SER A 261 20.29 -0.49 -8.03
CA SER A 261 19.63 0.75 -7.59
C SER A 261 20.27 1.28 -6.31
N LEU A 262 20.61 0.39 -5.38
CA LEU A 262 21.28 0.74 -4.13
C LEU A 262 22.60 1.47 -4.42
N ARG A 263 23.47 0.92 -5.27
CA ARG A 263 24.75 1.54 -5.66
C ARG A 263 24.58 2.96 -6.24
N LYS A 264 23.47 3.26 -6.93
CA LYS A 264 23.18 4.60 -7.45
C LYS A 264 22.95 5.62 -6.32
N PHE A 265 22.31 5.21 -5.24
CA PHE A 265 21.85 6.12 -4.16
C PHE A 265 22.59 5.94 -2.83
N GLU A 266 23.44 4.92 -2.71
CA GLU A 266 24.12 4.53 -1.48
C GLU A 266 24.91 5.68 -0.84
N HIS A 267 25.58 6.50 -1.66
CA HIS A 267 26.31 7.67 -1.16
C HIS A 267 25.41 8.66 -0.39
N HIS A 268 24.15 8.83 -0.78
CA HIS A 268 23.19 9.62 0.00
C HIS A 268 22.83 8.94 1.32
N PHE A 269 22.62 7.62 1.31
CA PHE A 269 22.28 6.85 2.49
C PHE A 269 23.41 6.82 3.52
N VAL A 270 24.66 6.72 3.07
CA VAL A 270 25.85 6.83 3.94
C VAL A 270 25.90 8.19 4.60
N LEU A 271 25.65 9.28 3.85
CA LEU A 271 25.59 10.63 4.44
C LEU A 271 24.50 10.75 5.50
N TYR A 272 23.34 10.13 5.29
CA TYR A 272 22.27 10.08 6.28
C TYR A 272 22.71 9.29 7.53
N LEU A 273 23.36 8.13 7.37
CA LEU A 273 23.86 7.34 8.50
C LEU A 273 24.89 8.10 9.34
N LEU A 274 25.80 8.86 8.71
CA LEU A 274 26.75 9.70 9.44
C LEU A 274 26.04 10.76 10.29
N ASN A 275 24.93 11.31 9.80
CA ASN A 275 24.09 12.21 10.58
C ASN A 275 23.41 11.48 11.75
N GLY A 276 22.89 10.27 11.53
CA GLY A 276 22.28 9.44 12.58
C GLY A 276 23.25 9.03 13.68
N LEU A 277 24.50 8.70 13.31
CA LEU A 277 25.60 8.41 14.26
C LEU A 277 25.93 9.60 15.18
N ALA A 278 25.75 10.82 14.66
CA ALA A 278 25.98 12.05 15.38
C ALA A 278 24.71 12.61 16.07
N ASP A 279 23.58 11.88 16.04
CA ASP A 279 22.32 12.32 16.65
C ASP A 279 22.49 12.48 18.17
N GLU A 280 21.90 13.54 18.73
CA GLU A 280 21.97 13.82 20.16
C GLU A 280 21.25 12.80 21.03
N ILE A 281 20.37 11.99 20.43
CA ILE A 281 19.63 10.93 21.11
C ILE A 281 20.41 9.62 21.01
N ALA A 282 20.87 9.12 22.15
CA ALA A 282 21.71 7.93 22.25
C ALA A 282 21.10 6.70 21.54
N ASP A 283 19.78 6.51 21.61
CA ASP A 283 19.12 5.41 20.91
C ASP A 283 19.22 5.52 19.39
N ILE A 284 19.11 6.73 18.84
CA ILE A 284 19.24 6.98 17.40
C ILE A 284 20.67 6.74 16.93
N ALA A 285 21.65 7.26 17.68
CA ALA A 285 23.06 7.02 17.42
C ALA A 285 23.39 5.51 17.46
N ARG A 286 22.86 4.80 18.46
CA ARG A 286 23.02 3.35 18.61
C ARG A 286 22.46 2.58 17.42
N VAL A 287 21.20 2.81 17.03
CA VAL A 287 20.59 2.08 15.89
C VAL A 287 21.29 2.41 14.57
N SER A 288 21.79 3.64 14.41
CA SER A 288 22.56 4.04 13.22
C SER A 288 23.90 3.32 13.15
N ASN A 289 24.56 3.13 14.29
CA ASN A 289 25.81 2.35 14.38
C ASN A 289 25.57 0.86 14.07
N GLU A 290 24.53 0.27 14.67
CA GLU A 290 24.14 -1.11 14.38
C GLU A 290 23.84 -1.32 12.89
N LEU A 291 23.14 -0.37 12.28
CA LEU A 291 22.83 -0.39 10.85
C LEU A 291 24.08 -0.26 9.97
N LEU A 292 25.02 0.62 10.31
CA LEU A 292 26.27 0.74 9.56
C LEU A 292 27.07 -0.56 9.55
N GLU A 293 27.18 -1.21 10.73
CA GLU A 293 27.87 -2.49 10.88
C GLU A 293 27.17 -3.63 10.11
N GLU A 294 25.84 -3.67 10.14
CA GLU A 294 25.03 -4.64 9.39
C GLU A 294 25.20 -4.47 7.86
N HIS A 295 25.08 -3.24 7.38
CA HIS A 295 25.21 -2.92 5.96
C HIS A 295 26.64 -3.20 5.46
N GLY A 296 27.65 -2.77 6.20
CA GLY A 296 29.06 -3.00 5.84
C GLY A 296 29.40 -4.49 5.74
N ARG A 297 28.89 -5.30 6.67
CA ARG A 297 29.05 -6.76 6.63
C ARG A 297 28.38 -7.39 5.40
N THR A 298 27.13 -7.01 5.14
CA THR A 298 26.35 -7.52 4.00
C THR A 298 27.03 -7.17 2.67
N MET A 299 27.52 -5.94 2.53
CA MET A 299 28.25 -5.52 1.33
C MET A 299 29.56 -6.29 1.15
N ARG A 300 30.31 -6.51 2.24
CA ARG A 300 31.54 -7.30 2.20
C ARG A 300 31.28 -8.73 1.72
N GLU A 301 30.26 -9.39 2.27
CA GLU A 301 29.85 -10.74 1.85
C GLU A 301 29.45 -10.78 0.37
N ALA A 302 28.72 -9.77 -0.11
CA ALA A 302 28.36 -9.65 -1.51
C ALA A 302 29.59 -9.48 -2.43
N LEU A 303 30.58 -8.66 -2.04
CA LEU A 303 31.83 -8.48 -2.79
C LEU A 303 32.67 -9.75 -2.86
N ILE A 304 32.73 -10.53 -1.77
CA ILE A 304 33.39 -11.85 -1.76
C ILE A 304 32.70 -12.80 -2.76
N GLN A 305 31.37 -12.86 -2.76
CA GLN A 305 30.62 -13.72 -3.68
C GLN A 305 30.80 -13.34 -5.15
N LEU A 306 31.00 -12.06 -5.44
CA LEU A 306 31.28 -11.55 -6.78
C LEU A 306 32.75 -11.72 -7.22
N GLY A 307 33.63 -12.19 -6.33
CA GLY A 307 35.06 -12.36 -6.61
C GLY A 307 35.86 -11.05 -6.66
N GLU A 308 35.27 -9.94 -6.20
CA GLU A 308 35.88 -8.60 -6.27
C GLU A 308 36.88 -8.33 -5.12
N GLU A 309 36.90 -9.15 -4.06
CA GLU A 309 37.88 -9.03 -2.95
C GLU A 309 39.25 -9.68 -3.24
N GLY A 310 39.45 -10.39 -4.37
CA GLY A 310 40.68 -11.13 -4.67
C GLY A 310 41.82 -10.34 -5.35
N GLY A 311 41.61 -9.06 -5.69
CA GLY A 311 42.54 -8.30 -6.55
C GLY A 311 43.63 -7.48 -5.85
N ALA A 312 43.60 -7.36 -4.52
CA ALA A 312 44.51 -6.47 -3.78
C ALA A 312 45.26 -7.26 -2.70
N GLY A 313 46.19 -8.15 -3.08
CA GLY A 313 46.85 -8.97 -2.08
C GLY A 313 48.06 -9.81 -2.44
N GLU A 314 48.59 -9.84 -3.66
CA GLU A 314 49.82 -10.59 -3.94
C GLU A 314 50.77 -9.81 -4.86
N GLY A 315 51.26 -8.68 -4.36
CA GLY A 315 52.50 -8.07 -4.85
C GLY A 315 53.69 -8.85 -4.30
N HIS A 316 54.05 -9.96 -4.94
CA HIS A 316 55.29 -10.68 -4.68
C HIS A 316 56.46 -9.82 -5.18
N MET A 317 56.96 -8.90 -4.34
CA MET A 317 58.30 -8.35 -4.55
C MET A 317 59.31 -9.38 -4.07
N SER A 318 59.77 -10.19 -5.02
CA SER A 318 61.00 -10.95 -4.94
C SER A 318 62.15 -10.03 -4.54
N VAL A 319 62.77 -10.35 -3.41
CA VAL A 319 64.06 -9.82 -2.99
C VAL A 319 65.10 -10.32 -3.99
N ASP A 320 65.67 -9.42 -4.78
CA ASP A 320 66.81 -9.72 -5.64
C ASP A 320 68.10 -9.30 -4.90
N GLU A 321 68.65 -10.24 -4.13
CA GLU A 321 70.02 -10.15 -3.59
C GLU A 321 71.01 -10.49 -4.71
N GLY A 322 71.36 -9.49 -5.53
CA GLY A 322 72.45 -9.56 -6.49
C GLY A 322 73.80 -9.23 -5.87
N ALA A 323 74.48 -10.24 -5.31
CA ALA A 323 75.91 -10.19 -5.04
C ALA A 323 76.71 -10.19 -6.37
N GLY A 324 77.70 -9.32 -6.51
CA GLY A 324 78.62 -9.35 -7.66
C GLY A 324 79.69 -8.26 -7.60
N ALA A 325 80.85 -8.61 -7.04
CA ALA A 325 82.06 -7.80 -6.98
C ALA A 325 82.85 -7.79 -8.31
N SER A 326 83.91 -6.95 -8.34
CA SER A 326 85.02 -6.82 -9.31
C SER A 326 84.66 -6.19 -10.66
N HIS A 327 85.37 -5.17 -11.17
CA HIS A 327 86.78 -4.80 -11.05
C HIS A 327 87.02 -3.29 -11.16
#